data_AF-A0A8T4N4N3-F1
#
_entry.id   AF-A0A8T4N4N3-F1
#
_cell.length_a   1.000
_cell.length_b   1.000
_cell.length_c   1.000
_cell.angle_alpha   90.00
_cell.angle_beta   90.00
_cell.angle_gamma   90.00
#
_symmetry.space_group_name_H-M   'P 1'
#
loop_
_entity.id
_entity.type
_entity.pdbx_description
1 polymer ?
#
loop_
_entity_poly.entity_id
_entity_poly.type
_entity_poly.pdbx_seq_one_letter_code
_entity_poly.pdbx_strand_id
1 'polypeptide(L)'
;MEETLIFIDAGLLSKLSRYLGKGKYLVYDIIKFTKNLARKESLTCQQIFYYTAPPFQSEPPLKEEIKRKERYDKFIKKLLKTKEVIIREGRCQRLKIDGKFIYKQKVVDSLMIMDLMRTPIDCPNIKKIIILASDSDFVNSLYQLFQEKGE
;
A
#
# COMPACT_ATOMS: atom_id res chain seq x y z
N MET A 1 -13.50 20.11 8.57
CA MET A 1 -13.38 18.89 7.74
C MET A 1 -12.54 17.92 8.55
N GLU A 2 -13.07 16.74 8.88
CA GLU A 2 -12.38 15.77 9.75
C GLU A 2 -11.09 15.27 9.07
N GLU A 3 -10.08 14.96 9.89
CA GLU A 3 -8.82 14.40 9.39
C GLU A 3 -8.95 12.90 9.16
N THR A 4 -8.23 12.38 8.16
CA THR A 4 -8.17 10.95 7.84
C THR A 4 -6.75 10.52 7.52
N LEU A 5 -6.48 9.25 7.83
CA LEU A 5 -5.34 8.50 7.31
C LEU A 5 -5.80 7.64 6.13
N ILE A 6 -4.92 7.41 5.15
CA ILE A 6 -5.22 6.58 3.99
C ILE A 6 -4.21 5.44 3.91
N PHE A 7 -4.69 4.20 3.87
CA PHE A 7 -3.88 2.98 3.80
C PHE A 7 -4.04 2.31 2.44
N ILE A 8 -2.92 2.03 1.76
CA ILE A 8 -2.93 1.62 0.35
C ILE A 8 -2.11 0.36 0.14
N ASP A 9 -2.78 -0.70 -0.30
CA ASP A 9 -2.13 -1.85 -0.91
C ASP A 9 -1.74 -1.52 -2.36
N ALA A 10 -0.43 -1.38 -2.61
CA ALA A 10 0.11 -1.14 -3.95
C ALA A 10 -0.18 -2.29 -4.93
N GLY A 11 -0.27 -3.52 -4.42
CA GLY A 11 -0.60 -4.72 -5.18
C GLY A 11 -1.99 -4.62 -5.79
N LEU A 12 -2.98 -4.20 -4.99
CA LEU A 12 -4.33 -3.89 -5.48
C LEU A 12 -4.30 -2.77 -6.52
N LEU A 13 -3.70 -1.62 -6.22
CA LEU A 13 -3.69 -0.48 -7.14
C LEU A 13 -3.05 -0.83 -8.49
N SER A 14 -2.00 -1.64 -8.48
CA SER A 14 -1.35 -2.14 -9.69
C SER A 14 -2.31 -2.99 -10.54
N LYS A 15 -3.07 -3.90 -9.91
CA LYS A 15 -4.08 -4.73 -10.58
C LYS A 15 -5.22 -3.88 -11.15
N LEU A 16 -5.77 -2.95 -10.36
CA LEU A 16 -6.84 -2.04 -10.79
C LEU A 16 -6.40 -1.15 -11.93
N SER A 17 -5.20 -0.57 -11.83
CA SER A 17 -4.61 0.25 -12.89
C SER A 17 -4.52 -0.51 -14.21
N ARG A 18 -4.03 -1.75 -14.20
CA ARG A 18 -3.96 -2.58 -15.41
C ARG A 18 -5.33 -2.94 -15.96
N TYR A 19 -6.28 -3.26 -15.08
CA TYR A 19 -7.64 -3.62 -15.46
C TYR A 19 -8.36 -2.45 -16.13
N LEU A 20 -8.39 -1.28 -15.47
CA LEU A 20 -9.03 -0.06 -15.97
C LEU A 20 -8.34 0.48 -17.23
N GLY A 21 -7.01 0.31 -17.34
CA GLY A 21 -6.25 0.65 -18.55
C GLY A 21 -6.31 -0.40 -19.66
N LYS A 22 -7.25 -1.35 -19.61
CA LYS A 22 -7.48 -2.38 -20.64
C LYS A 22 -6.20 -3.16 -21.01
N GLY A 23 -5.48 -3.59 -19.98
CA GLY A 23 -4.21 -4.34 -20.11
C GLY A 23 -2.95 -3.48 -20.04
N LYS A 24 -3.07 -2.15 -20.11
CA LYS A 24 -1.97 -1.20 -19.85
C LYS A 24 -2.11 -0.61 -18.46
N TYR A 25 -0.99 -0.36 -17.79
CA TYR A 25 -1.00 0.36 -16.53
C TYR A 25 -1.34 1.83 -16.76
N LEU A 26 -2.34 2.34 -16.05
CA LEU A 26 -2.62 3.77 -15.98
C LEU A 26 -1.45 4.50 -15.34
N VAL A 27 -1.11 5.65 -15.93
CA VAL A 27 -0.14 6.60 -15.37
C VAL A 27 -0.94 7.69 -14.67
N TYR A 28 -0.82 7.78 -13.36
CA TYR A 28 -1.52 8.76 -12.55
C TYR A 28 -0.70 9.15 -11.33
N ASP A 29 -1.06 10.28 -10.73
CA ASP A 29 -0.45 10.75 -9.50
C ASP A 29 -1.20 10.17 -8.29
N ILE A 30 -0.54 9.27 -7.56
CA ILE A 30 -1.12 8.57 -6.41
C ILE A 30 -1.50 9.56 -5.30
N ILE A 31 -0.69 10.59 -5.07
CA ILE A 31 -0.94 11.58 -4.00
C ILE A 31 -2.15 12.44 -4.37
N LYS A 32 -2.26 12.86 -5.63
CA LYS A 32 -3.43 13.59 -6.11
C LYS A 32 -4.69 12.71 -6.03
N PHE A 33 -4.58 11.44 -6.44
CA PHE A 33 -5.66 10.48 -6.36
C PHE A 33 -6.18 10.30 -4.93
N THR A 34 -5.29 10.08 -3.96
CA THR A 34 -5.67 9.86 -2.55
C THR A 34 -6.24 11.12 -1.90
N LYS A 35 -5.65 12.30 -2.17
CA LYS A 35 -6.19 13.58 -1.71
C LYS A 35 -7.56 13.90 -2.33
N ASN A 36 -7.83 13.45 -3.55
CA ASN A 36 -9.15 13.58 -4.17
C ASN A 36 -10.15 12.59 -3.56
N LEU A 37 -9.73 11.37 -3.25
CA LEU A 37 -10.55 10.37 -2.58
C LEU A 37 -11.02 10.87 -1.20
N ALA A 38 -10.11 11.38 -0.36
CA ALA A 38 -10.48 11.98 0.92
C ALA A 38 -11.46 13.14 0.78
N ARG A 39 -11.21 14.04 -0.19
CA ARG A 39 -12.11 15.18 -0.45
C ARG A 39 -13.52 14.76 -0.86
N LYS A 40 -13.65 13.66 -1.61
CA LYS A 40 -14.96 13.12 -2.00
C LYS A 40 -15.78 12.68 -0.79
N GLU A 41 -15.11 12.19 0.26
CA GLU A 41 -15.72 11.81 1.53
C GLU A 41 -15.80 12.97 2.54
N SER A 42 -15.52 14.21 2.12
CA SER A 42 -15.45 15.39 3.00
C SER A 42 -14.42 15.22 4.14
N LEU A 43 -13.25 14.66 3.83
CA LEU A 43 -12.13 14.43 4.74
C LEU A 43 -10.85 15.15 4.29
N THR A 44 -10.00 15.51 5.24
CA THR A 44 -8.65 16.04 5.03
C THR A 44 -7.62 14.92 5.17
N CYS A 45 -6.93 14.57 4.08
CA CYS A 45 -5.87 13.56 4.11
C CYS A 45 -4.64 14.08 4.86
N GLN A 46 -4.38 13.53 6.05
CA GLN A 46 -3.24 13.89 6.89
C GLN A 46 -1.98 13.12 6.48
N GLN A 47 -2.08 11.79 6.35
CA GLN A 47 -0.99 10.91 5.92
C GLN A 47 -1.49 9.81 4.98
N ILE A 48 -0.57 9.34 4.13
CA ILE A 48 -0.77 8.29 3.14
C ILE A 48 0.23 7.17 3.45
N PHE A 49 -0.27 6.02 3.89
CA PHE A 49 0.50 4.81 4.09
C PHE A 49 0.46 3.97 2.81
N TYR A 50 1.61 3.77 2.19
CA TYR A 50 1.78 3.03 0.94
C TYR A 50 2.53 1.73 1.20
N TYR A 51 1.81 0.61 1.13
CA TYR A 51 2.32 -0.74 1.41
C TYR A 51 2.72 -1.42 0.10
N THR A 52 3.96 -1.88 0.03
CA THR A 52 4.54 -2.45 -1.19
C THR A 52 5.67 -3.43 -0.85
N ALA A 53 6.25 -4.06 -1.85
CA ALA A 53 7.52 -4.78 -1.72
C ALA A 53 8.44 -4.45 -2.89
N PRO A 54 9.77 -4.33 -2.67
CA PRO A 54 10.73 -4.17 -3.74
C PRO A 54 10.71 -5.41 -4.66
N PRO A 55 11.04 -5.25 -5.96
CA PRO A 55 11.14 -6.39 -6.86
C PRO A 55 12.27 -7.33 -6.42
N PHE A 56 12.12 -8.62 -6.71
CA PHE A 56 13.16 -9.61 -6.46
C PHE A 56 14.45 -9.29 -7.24
N GLN A 57 15.59 -9.52 -6.60
CA GLN A 57 16.92 -9.53 -7.22
C GLN A 57 17.66 -10.80 -6.78
N SER A 58 18.28 -11.51 -7.73
CA SER A 58 19.19 -12.61 -7.40
C SER A 58 20.57 -12.11 -6.96
N GLU A 59 21.37 -13.03 -6.45
CA GLU A 59 22.78 -12.80 -6.18
C GLU A 59 23.60 -13.77 -7.05
N PRO A 60 24.34 -13.28 -8.06
CA PRO A 60 24.38 -11.90 -8.55
C PRO A 60 23.07 -11.50 -9.29
N PRO A 61 22.74 -10.19 -9.37
CA PRO A 61 21.50 -9.74 -9.99
C PRO A 61 21.56 -9.77 -11.52
N LEU A 62 20.45 -10.13 -12.15
CA LEU A 62 20.32 -10.07 -13.61
C LEU A 62 20.13 -8.62 -14.10
N LYS A 63 20.56 -8.30 -15.33
CA LYS A 63 20.39 -6.97 -15.94
C LYS A 63 18.93 -6.47 -15.89
N GLU A 64 17.97 -7.36 -16.05
CA GLU A 64 16.55 -7.00 -15.96
C GLU A 64 16.10 -6.71 -14.53
N GLU A 65 16.61 -7.44 -13.54
CA GLU A 65 16.31 -7.26 -12.13
C GLU A 65 16.88 -5.93 -11.62
N ILE A 66 18.07 -5.55 -12.08
CA ILE A 66 18.67 -4.23 -11.85
C ILE A 66 17.73 -3.14 -12.38
N LYS A 67 17.32 -3.22 -13.65
CA LYS A 67 16.40 -2.24 -14.26
C LYS A 67 15.07 -2.13 -13.53
N ARG A 68 14.51 -3.25 -13.05
CA ARG A 68 13.25 -3.25 -12.27
C ARG A 68 13.44 -2.54 -10.94
N LYS A 69 14.54 -2.81 -10.23
CA LYS A 69 14.86 -2.16 -8.95
C LYS A 69 15.13 -0.67 -9.11
N GLU A 70 15.88 -0.26 -10.13
CA GLU A 70 16.12 1.17 -10.40
C GLU A 70 14.82 1.94 -10.64
N ARG A 71 13.89 1.36 -11.41
CA ARG A 71 12.56 1.95 -11.65
C ARG A 71 11.75 2.06 -10.37
N TYR A 72 11.78 0.99 -9.57
CA TYR A 72 11.13 0.96 -8.26
C TYR A 72 11.70 2.05 -7.34
N ASP A 73 13.03 2.13 -7.20
CA ASP A 73 13.70 3.10 -6.33
C ASP A 73 13.44 4.54 -6.76
N LYS A 74 13.43 4.80 -8.07
CA LYS A 74 13.06 6.11 -8.62
C LYS A 74 11.63 6.50 -8.24
N PHE A 75 10.71 5.54 -8.29
CA PHE A 75 9.31 5.75 -7.92
C PHE A 75 9.14 6.00 -6.42
N ILE A 76 9.71 5.15 -5.57
CA ILE A 76 9.72 5.31 -4.11
C ILE A 76 10.35 6.64 -3.71
N LYS A 77 11.50 7.00 -4.28
CA LYS A 77 12.16 8.29 -4.04
C LYS A 77 11.30 9.48 -4.46
N LYS A 78 10.47 9.34 -5.50
CA LYS A 78 9.52 10.39 -5.89
C LYS A 78 8.41 10.56 -4.86
N LEU A 79 7.86 9.46 -4.35
CA LEU A 79 6.81 9.50 -3.32
C LEU A 79 7.32 10.07 -2.00
N LEU A 80 8.52 9.69 -1.56
CA LEU A 80 9.13 10.17 -0.31
C LEU A 80 9.47 11.68 -0.32
N LYS A 81 9.39 12.37 -1.46
CA LYS A 81 9.52 13.83 -1.50
C LYS A 81 8.34 14.54 -0.82
N THR A 82 7.22 13.85 -0.67
CA THR A 82 6.01 14.35 -0.02
C THR A 82 6.00 13.86 1.42
N LYS A 83 6.06 14.80 2.37
CA LYS A 83 6.19 14.49 3.81
C LYS A 83 4.99 13.71 4.36
N GLU A 84 3.84 13.84 3.73
CA GLU A 84 2.62 13.12 4.11
C GLU A 84 2.64 11.64 3.70
N VAL A 85 3.64 11.18 2.91
CA VAL A 85 3.70 9.79 2.44
C VAL A 85 4.64 8.97 3.31
N ILE A 86 4.10 7.89 3.88
CA ILE A 86 4.82 6.86 4.62
C ILE A 86 4.85 5.60 3.74
N ILE A 87 6.05 5.06 3.51
CA ILE A 87 6.21 3.83 2.73
C ILE A 87 6.54 2.68 3.67
N ARG A 88 5.83 1.57 3.49
CA ARG A 88 6.02 0.33 4.23
C ARG A 88 6.39 -0.77 3.25
N GLU A 89 7.62 -1.25 3.36
CA GLU A 89 8.15 -2.26 2.45
C GLU A 89 8.17 -3.63 3.13
N GLY A 90 7.39 -4.56 2.57
CA GLY A 90 7.58 -5.98 2.81
C GLY A 90 8.75 -6.52 1.99
N ARG A 91 8.65 -7.78 1.58
CA ARG A 91 9.67 -8.42 0.73
C ARG A 91 9.06 -9.23 -0.40
N CYS A 92 9.79 -9.35 -1.50
CA CYS A 92 9.45 -10.27 -2.57
C CYS A 92 10.12 -11.63 -2.33
N GLN A 93 9.32 -12.68 -2.17
CA GLN A 93 9.77 -14.06 -2.08
C GLN A 93 9.74 -14.71 -3.47
N ARG A 94 10.84 -15.34 -3.87
CA ARG A 94 10.92 -16.20 -5.07
C ARG A 94 10.83 -17.67 -4.64
N LEU A 95 9.82 -18.38 -5.12
CA LEU A 95 9.61 -19.80 -4.89
C LEU A 95 9.77 -20.57 -6.20
N LYS A 96 10.30 -21.78 -6.15
CA LYS A 96 10.33 -22.70 -7.30
C LYS A 96 9.27 -23.78 -7.07
N ILE A 97 8.22 -23.77 -7.87
CA ILE A 97 7.10 -24.73 -7.80
C ILE A 97 6.95 -25.33 -9.19
N ASP A 98 6.98 -26.67 -9.28
CA ASP A 98 6.90 -27.42 -10.54
C ASP A 98 7.86 -26.91 -11.63
N GLY A 99 9.09 -26.61 -11.22
CA GLY A 99 10.14 -26.08 -12.11
C GLY A 99 10.00 -24.61 -12.50
N LYS A 100 8.90 -23.93 -12.15
CA LYS A 100 8.65 -22.51 -12.46
C LYS A 100 8.90 -21.61 -11.25
N PHE A 101 9.45 -20.43 -11.52
CA PHE A 101 9.59 -19.40 -10.49
C PHE A 101 8.28 -18.64 -10.31
N ILE A 102 7.81 -18.58 -9.07
CA ILE A 102 6.64 -17.82 -8.63
C ILE A 102 7.12 -16.76 -7.64
N TYR A 103 6.63 -15.54 -7.82
CA TYR A 103 6.99 -14.39 -7.00
C TYR A 103 5.79 -13.98 -6.15
N LYS A 104 5.98 -13.89 -4.84
CA LYS A 104 4.93 -13.49 -3.89
C LYS A 104 5.43 -12.36 -3.01
N GLN A 105 4.58 -11.37 -2.76
CA GLN A 105 4.83 -10.38 -1.72
C GLN A 105 4.57 -11.03 -0.35
N LYS A 106 5.39 -10.67 0.64
CA LYS A 106 5.29 -11.14 2.02
C LYS A 106 5.42 -9.96 2.96
N VAL A 107 4.76 -10.06 4.12
CA VAL A 107 4.80 -9.07 5.21
C VAL A 107 4.04 -7.76 4.92
N VAL A 108 3.64 -7.52 3.67
CA VAL A 108 2.84 -6.33 3.27
C VAL A 108 1.54 -6.25 4.09
N ASP A 109 0.77 -7.34 4.13
CA ASP A 109 -0.51 -7.38 4.86
C ASP A 109 -0.30 -7.23 6.37
N SER A 110 0.72 -7.88 6.92
CA SER A 110 1.07 -7.77 8.34
C SER A 110 1.47 -6.34 8.72
N LEU A 111 2.25 -5.64 7.90
CA LEU A 111 2.62 -4.24 8.13
C LEU A 111 1.39 -3.34 8.14
N MET A 112 0.48 -3.57 7.20
CA MET A 112 -0.77 -2.82 7.11
C MET A 112 -1.66 -3.05 8.32
N ILE A 113 -1.85 -4.31 8.75
CA ILE A 113 -2.61 -4.62 9.97
C ILE A 113 -1.97 -3.96 11.20
N MET A 114 -0.66 -4.04 11.37
CA MET A 114 0.01 -3.43 12.53
C MET A 114 -0.20 -1.91 12.59
N ASP A 115 -0.04 -1.19 11.47
CA ASP A 115 -0.28 0.25 11.43
C ASP A 115 -1.77 0.60 11.64
N LEU A 116 -2.70 -0.21 11.11
CA LEU A 116 -4.13 -0.06 11.35
C LEU A 116 -4.47 -0.23 12.84
N MET A 117 -3.98 -1.29 13.47
CA MET A 117 -4.20 -1.57 14.90
C MET A 117 -3.61 -0.48 15.80
N ARG A 118 -2.52 0.15 15.38
CA ARG A 118 -1.89 1.26 16.11
C ARG A 118 -2.58 2.60 15.91
N THR A 119 -3.40 2.76 14.87
CA THR A 119 -4.03 4.04 14.53
C THR A 119 -4.80 4.67 15.69
N PRO A 120 -5.62 3.92 16.47
CA PRO A 120 -6.25 4.44 17.68
C PRO A 120 -5.31 5.02 18.74
N ILE A 121 -4.09 4.48 18.84
CA ILE A 121 -3.10 4.81 19.86
C ILE A 121 -2.26 5.99 19.38
N ASP A 122 -1.72 5.88 18.18
CA ASP A 122 -0.81 6.88 17.60
C ASP A 122 -1.58 8.13 17.13
N CYS A 123 -2.86 7.99 16.78
CA CYS A 123 -3.70 9.05 16.22
C CYS A 123 -5.13 9.03 16.80
N PRO A 124 -5.32 9.27 18.11
CA PRO A 124 -6.62 9.12 18.79
C PRO A 124 -7.73 10.06 18.28
N ASN A 125 -7.33 11.17 17.61
CA ASN A 125 -8.24 12.15 17.02
C ASN A 125 -8.82 11.70 15.67
N ILE A 126 -8.23 10.70 15.01
CA ILE A 126 -8.70 10.17 13.73
C ILE A 126 -9.91 9.27 13.99
N LYS A 127 -11.07 9.68 13.49
CA LYS A 127 -12.34 8.95 13.62
C LYS A 127 -12.70 8.12 12.40
N LYS A 128 -12.17 8.51 11.23
CA LYS A 128 -12.38 7.83 9.95
C LYS A 128 -11.05 7.57 9.29
N ILE A 129 -10.93 6.41 8.68
CA ILE A 129 -9.79 6.01 7.87
C ILE A 129 -10.29 5.54 6.51
N ILE A 130 -9.46 5.69 5.49
CA ILE A 130 -9.74 5.17 4.15
C ILE A 130 -8.77 4.03 3.86
N ILE A 131 -9.31 2.91 3.42
CA ILE A 131 -8.53 1.71 3.12
C ILE A 131 -8.74 1.33 1.66
N LEU A 132 -7.63 1.20 0.93
CA LEU A 132 -7.58 0.70 -0.43
C LEU A 132 -6.87 -0.66 -0.42
N ALA A 133 -7.64 -1.71 -0.14
CA ALA A 133 -7.18 -3.09 -0.12
C ALA A 133 -8.26 -4.03 -0.68
N SER A 134 -7.84 -5.21 -1.15
CA SER A 134 -8.76 -6.23 -1.69
C SER A 134 -8.89 -7.47 -0.83
N ASP A 135 -8.09 -7.57 0.24
CA ASP A 135 -8.13 -8.73 1.12
C ASP A 135 -9.23 -8.57 2.17
N SER A 136 -10.12 -9.55 2.25
CA SER A 136 -11.18 -9.61 3.25
C SER A 136 -10.64 -9.79 4.66
N ASP A 137 -9.41 -10.31 4.82
CA ASP A 137 -8.79 -10.49 6.14
C ASP A 137 -8.57 -9.15 6.87
N PHE A 138 -8.43 -8.05 6.13
CA PHE A 138 -8.40 -6.70 6.71
C PHE A 138 -9.76 -6.32 7.31
N VAL A 139 -10.88 -6.75 6.73
CA VAL A 139 -12.23 -6.41 7.23
C VAL A 139 -12.44 -7.02 8.61
N ASN A 140 -12.07 -8.28 8.80
CA ASN A 140 -12.18 -8.95 10.09
C ASN A 140 -11.29 -8.29 11.15
N SER A 141 -10.04 -7.95 10.78
CA SER A 141 -9.10 -7.28 11.68
C SER A 141 -9.61 -5.89 12.11
N LEU A 142 -10.23 -5.15 11.19
CA LEU A 142 -10.85 -3.85 11.47
C LEU A 142 -12.09 -4.00 12.35
N TYR A 143 -12.94 -4.99 12.09
CA TYR A 143 -14.14 -5.24 12.88
C TYR A 143 -13.78 -5.41 14.36
N GLN A 144 -12.72 -6.15 14.65
CA GLN A 144 -12.24 -6.33 16.02
C GLN A 144 -11.71 -5.03 16.65
N LEU A 145 -10.96 -4.23 15.88
CA LEU A 145 -10.46 -2.92 16.31
C LEU A 145 -11.59 -1.95 16.71
N PHE A 146 -12.70 -1.96 15.97
CA PHE A 146 -13.83 -1.07 16.23
C PHE A 146 -14.79 -1.60 17.31
N GLN A 147 -14.86 -2.91 17.54
CA GLN A 147 -15.62 -3.52 18.64
C GLN A 147 -14.97 -3.27 20.02
N GLU A 148 -13.64 -3.34 20.11
CA GLU A 148 -12.89 -3.06 21.36
C GLU A 148 -13.01 -1.59 21.79
N LYS A 149 -13.46 -0.70 20.90
CA LYS A 149 -13.67 0.72 21.19
C LYS A 149 -15.04 1.08 21.76
N GLY A 150 -15.93 0.10 21.97
CA GLY A 150 -17.18 0.22 22.73
C GLY A 150 -17.68 1.64 22.99
N GLU A 151 -18.23 2.27 21.95
CA GLU A 151 -19.35 3.22 22.10
C GLU A 151 -20.65 2.45 21.89
#